data_AF-A0AAD9QYW1-F1
#
_entry.id   AF-A0AAD9QYW1-F1
#
_cell.length_a   1.000
_cell.length_b   1.000
_cell.length_c   1.000
_cell.angle_alpha   90.00
_cell.angle_beta   90.00
_cell.angle_gamma   90.00
#
_symmetry.space_group_name_H-M   'P 1'
#
loop_
_entity.id
_entity.type
_entity.pdbx_description
1 polymer ?
#
loop_
_entity_poly.entity_id
_entity_poly.type
_entity_poly.pdbx_seq_one_letter_code
_entity_poly.pdbx_strand_id
1 'polypeptide(L)'
;MFSRGNAVMIGYFVNHPQYTPATFGNAQIYTGLAIFLFSEYGNFVSHCLLRDLRPPGSKVRKIPYPNSNPMSQMLQLSSCPHYTYELCSWTGFTIMTQTLTAVVFTLLGFYQMAEWAIDRHRKYRKEFKDYPKSRRALIPFLL
;
A
#
# COMPACT_ATOMS: atom_id res chain seq x y z
N MET A 1 -0.88 -9.24 -16.05
CA MET A 1 -1.52 -8.58 -17.22
C MET A 1 -2.24 -7.29 -16.84
N PHE A 2 -2.99 -7.27 -15.73
CA PHE A 2 -3.68 -6.07 -15.21
C PHE A 2 -2.77 -4.87 -14.86
N SER A 3 -1.57 -5.10 -14.31
CA SER A 3 -0.65 -4.00 -13.93
C SER A 3 -0.02 -3.27 -15.12
N ARG A 4 0.26 -3.97 -16.23
CA ARG A 4 0.96 -3.39 -17.39
C ARG A 4 0.07 -2.46 -18.22
N GLY A 5 -1.20 -2.82 -18.43
CA GLY A 5 -2.14 -1.99 -19.18
C GLY A 5 -2.47 -0.68 -18.46
N ASN A 6 -2.68 -0.75 -17.14
CA ASN A 6 -3.01 0.42 -16.33
C ASN A 6 -1.85 1.43 -16.22
N ALA A 7 -0.60 0.95 -16.10
CA ALA A 7 0.56 1.82 -16.06
C ALA A 7 0.76 2.61 -17.38
N VAL A 8 0.55 1.96 -18.53
CA VAL A 8 0.61 2.62 -19.85
C VAL A 8 -0.49 3.66 -20.00
N MET A 9 -1.71 3.36 -19.53
CA MET A 9 -2.82 4.33 -19.56
C MET A 9 -2.54 5.55 -18.66
N ILE A 10 -2.06 5.34 -17.42
CA ILE A 10 -1.70 6.45 -16.53
C ILE A 10 -0.60 7.31 -17.17
N GLY A 11 0.46 6.68 -17.70
CA GLY A 11 1.54 7.39 -18.38
C GLY A 11 1.07 8.18 -19.59
N TYR A 12 0.15 7.61 -20.39
CA TYR A 12 -0.44 8.29 -21.55
C TYR A 12 -1.23 9.53 -21.12
N PHE A 13 -2.15 9.42 -20.16
CA PHE A 13 -2.99 10.55 -19.75
C PHE A 13 -2.23 11.67 -19.04
N VAL A 14 -1.16 11.34 -18.30
CA VAL A 14 -0.33 12.34 -17.61
C VAL A 14 0.58 13.09 -18.58
N ASN A 15 1.09 12.44 -19.62
CA ASN A 15 1.98 13.06 -20.61
C ASN A 15 1.23 13.56 -21.86
N HIS A 16 -0.11 13.43 -21.89
CA HIS A 16 -0.89 13.86 -23.04
C HIS A 16 -0.83 15.38 -23.19
N PRO A 17 -0.70 15.94 -24.42
CA PRO A 17 -0.61 17.39 -24.63
C PRO A 17 -1.82 18.19 -24.11
N GLN A 18 -2.97 17.53 -23.95
CA GLN A 18 -4.19 18.13 -23.40
C GLN A 18 -4.34 17.92 -21.88
N TYR A 19 -3.31 17.42 -21.20
CA TYR A 19 -3.32 17.28 -19.75
C TYR A 19 -3.40 18.66 -19.11
N THR A 20 -4.50 18.93 -18.41
CA THR A 20 -4.62 20.10 -17.56
C THR A 20 -3.96 19.81 -16.22
N PRO A 21 -2.94 20.59 -15.81
CA PRO A 21 -2.30 20.41 -14.51
C PRO A 21 -3.29 20.59 -13.36
N ALA A 22 -2.90 20.09 -12.18
CA ALA A 22 -3.69 20.06 -10.96
C ALA A 22 -4.51 21.34 -10.70
N THR A 23 -5.82 21.17 -10.49
CA THR A 23 -6.80 22.25 -10.34
C THR A 23 -6.48 23.21 -9.20
N PHE A 24 -5.85 22.71 -8.11
CA PHE A 24 -5.48 23.51 -6.95
C PHE A 24 -4.00 23.93 -6.93
N GLY A 25 -3.30 23.81 -8.06
CA GLY A 25 -1.93 24.31 -8.25
C GLY A 25 -0.84 23.54 -7.49
N ASN A 26 0.32 24.19 -7.31
CA ASN A 26 1.53 23.54 -6.80
C ASN A 26 1.39 22.96 -5.39
N ALA A 27 0.55 23.55 -4.52
CA ALA A 27 0.34 23.06 -3.16
C ALA A 27 -0.24 21.64 -3.14
N GLN A 28 -1.17 21.34 -4.04
CA GLN A 28 -1.74 20.00 -4.20
C GLN A 28 -0.70 19.01 -4.72
N ILE A 29 0.13 19.42 -5.67
CA ILE A 29 1.19 18.58 -6.23
C ILE A 29 2.20 18.22 -5.14
N TYR A 30 2.69 19.19 -4.37
CA TYR A 30 3.64 18.94 -3.29
C TYR A 30 3.03 18.12 -2.14
N THR A 31 1.76 18.34 -1.82
CA THR A 31 1.06 17.54 -0.81
C THR A 31 0.91 16.09 -1.26
N GLY A 32 0.47 15.87 -2.51
CA GLY A 32 0.36 14.53 -3.10
C GLY A 32 1.71 13.83 -3.17
N LEU A 33 2.77 14.54 -3.55
CA LEU A 33 4.14 14.03 -3.57
C LEU A 33 4.64 13.67 -2.17
N ALA A 34 4.38 14.50 -1.16
CA ALA A 34 4.76 14.22 0.21
C ALA A 34 4.07 12.95 0.74
N ILE A 35 2.77 12.79 0.48
CA ILE A 35 2.01 11.58 0.82
C ILE A 35 2.60 10.37 0.11
N PHE A 36 2.89 10.49 -1.20
CA PHE A 36 3.47 9.41 -1.99
C PHE A 36 4.82 8.95 -1.42
N LEU A 37 5.75 9.87 -1.20
CA LEU A 37 7.09 9.55 -0.70
C LEU A 37 7.06 8.95 0.71
N PHE A 38 6.24 9.51 1.60
CA PHE A 38 6.05 8.97 2.94
C PHE A 38 5.51 7.54 2.90
N SER A 39 4.56 7.29 2.01
CA SER A 39 3.93 5.98 1.84
C SER A 39 4.90 4.96 1.24
N GLU A 40 5.65 5.33 0.20
CA GLU A 40 6.68 4.47 -0.38
C GLU A 40 7.76 4.10 0.63
N TYR A 41 8.18 5.03 1.48
CA TYR A 41 9.11 4.74 2.56
C TYR A 41 8.53 3.71 3.56
N GLY A 42 7.27 3.86 3.97
CA GLY A 42 6.59 2.89 4.83
C GLY A 42 6.43 1.51 4.18
N ASN A 43 6.15 1.49 2.87
CA ASN A 43 6.08 0.27 2.07
C ASN A 43 7.44 -0.45 2.05
N PHE A 44 8.52 0.29 1.76
CA PHE A 44 9.88 -0.23 1.76
C PHE A 44 10.27 -0.82 3.12
N VAL A 45 10.02 -0.10 4.23
CA VAL A 45 10.28 -0.59 5.59
C VAL A 45 9.52 -1.88 5.87
N SER A 46 8.26 -1.96 5.44
CA SER A 46 7.43 -3.15 5.59
C SER A 46 8.01 -4.35 4.81
N HIS A 47 8.49 -4.13 3.59
CA HIS A 47 9.16 -5.16 2.79
C HIS A 47 10.49 -5.61 3.39
N CYS A 48 11.32 -4.70 3.89
CA CYS A 48 12.56 -5.04 4.58
C CYS A 48 12.27 -5.95 5.77
N LEU A 49 11.29 -5.61 6.61
CA LEU A 49 10.94 -6.45 7.74
C LEU A 49 10.41 -7.83 7.30
N LEU A 50 9.56 -7.89 6.28
CA LEU A 50 9.04 -9.16 5.76
C LEU A 50 10.14 -10.04 5.16
N ARG A 51 11.15 -9.43 4.53
CA ARG A 51 12.35 -10.11 4.03
C ARG A 51 13.16 -10.69 5.19
N ASP A 52 13.39 -9.91 6.23
CA ASP A 52 14.24 -10.32 7.36
C ASP A 52 13.62 -11.49 8.17
N LEU A 53 12.30 -11.70 8.06
CA LEU A 53 11.61 -12.87 8.62
C LEU A 53 11.90 -14.18 7.89
N ARG A 54 12.47 -14.13 6.68
CA ARG A 54 12.83 -15.31 5.86
C ARG A 54 14.34 -15.40 5.70
N PRO A 55 15.08 -15.90 6.71
CA PRO A 55 16.51 -16.15 6.56
C PRO A 55 16.77 -17.15 5.42
N PRO A 56 17.91 -17.04 4.72
CA PRO A 56 18.25 -17.90 3.60
C PRO A 56 18.13 -19.39 3.97
N GLY A 57 17.41 -20.17 3.17
CA GLY A 57 17.24 -21.61 3.38
C GLY A 57 16.08 -22.03 4.28
N SER A 58 15.35 -21.09 4.93
CA SER A 58 14.18 -21.43 5.75
C SER A 58 12.86 -21.15 5.03
N LYS A 59 11.92 -22.10 5.12
CA LYS A 59 10.52 -21.93 4.71
C LYS A 59 9.57 -21.65 5.88
N VAL A 60 10.10 -21.56 7.10
CA VAL A 60 9.28 -21.37 8.31
C VAL A 60 8.65 -19.98 8.28
N ARG A 61 7.32 -19.93 8.39
CA ARG A 61 6.58 -18.68 8.49
C ARG A 61 6.66 -18.16 9.92
N LYS A 62 6.94 -16.86 10.05
CA LYS A 62 6.96 -16.13 11.32
C LYS A 62 5.94 -15.00 11.28
N ILE A 63 5.43 -14.63 12.46
CA ILE A 63 4.55 -13.46 12.61
C ILE A 63 5.44 -12.21 12.58
N PRO A 64 5.17 -11.22 11.70
CA PRO A 64 5.90 -9.95 11.70
C PRO A 64 5.56 -9.14 12.96
N TYR A 65 6.58 -8.55 13.59
CA TYR A 65 6.44 -7.62 14.71
C TYR A 65 7.17 -6.32 14.40
N PRO A 66 6.67 -5.17 14.90
CA PRO A 66 7.33 -3.88 14.73
C PRO A 66 8.76 -3.90 15.26
N ASN A 67 9.63 -3.12 14.62
CA ASN A 67 10.99 -2.83 15.05
C ASN A 67 11.10 -1.37 15.53
N SER A 68 12.31 -0.84 15.68
CA SER A 68 12.56 0.54 16.13
C SER A 68 12.07 1.62 15.16
N ASN A 69 11.73 1.27 13.91
CA ASN A 69 11.26 2.24 12.92
C ASN A 69 9.77 2.57 13.18
N PRO A 70 9.37 3.85 13.26
CA PRO A 70 7.98 4.23 13.49
C PRO A 70 7.02 3.68 12.41
N MET A 71 7.45 3.54 11.16
CA MET A 71 6.63 2.97 10.08
C MET A 71 6.30 1.50 10.31
N SER A 72 7.14 0.79 11.06
CA SER A 72 6.88 -0.61 11.39
C SER A 72 5.75 -0.76 12.42
N GLN A 73 5.43 0.29 13.19
CA GLN A 73 4.36 0.25 14.19
C GLN A 73 2.99 -0.03 13.56
N MET A 74 2.82 0.25 12.26
CA MET A 74 1.63 -0.11 11.51
C MET A 74 1.34 -1.63 11.56
N LEU A 75 2.32 -2.48 11.84
CA LEU A 75 2.14 -3.94 12.05
C LEU A 75 1.37 -4.30 13.32
N GLN A 76 1.32 -3.39 14.30
CA GLN A 76 0.48 -3.59 15.47
C GLN A 76 -1.00 -3.45 15.11
N LEU A 77 -1.31 -2.64 14.09
CA LEU A 77 -2.66 -2.31 13.65
C LEU A 77 -3.12 -3.18 12.48
N SER A 78 -2.24 -3.43 11.50
CA SER A 78 -2.55 -4.14 10.26
C SER A 78 -1.63 -5.35 10.05
N SER A 79 -2.19 -6.41 9.48
CA SER A 79 -1.48 -7.64 9.14
C SER A 79 -0.57 -7.47 7.93
N CYS A 80 -0.98 -6.60 7.01
CA CYS A 80 -0.32 -6.34 5.73
C CYS A 80 -0.12 -4.82 5.57
N PRO A 81 0.79 -4.21 6.36
CA PRO A 81 1.00 -2.76 6.35
C PRO A 81 1.50 -2.24 5.00
N HIS A 82 2.24 -3.06 4.23
CA HIS A 82 2.72 -2.72 2.89
C HIS A 82 1.57 -2.38 1.94
N TYR A 83 0.46 -3.13 1.99
CA TYR A 83 -0.72 -2.82 1.17
C TYR A 83 -1.44 -1.54 1.64
N THR A 84 -1.42 -1.23 2.93
CA THR A 84 -1.94 0.04 3.45
C THR A 84 -1.13 1.22 2.92
N TYR A 85 0.21 1.10 2.98
CA TYR A 85 1.11 2.10 2.43
C TYR A 85 0.99 2.22 0.91
N GLU A 86 0.85 1.10 0.19
CA GLU A 86 0.64 1.11 -1.26
C GLU A 86 -0.66 1.84 -1.63
N LEU A 87 -1.75 1.62 -0.89
CA LEU A 87 -2.99 2.38 -1.07
C LEU A 87 -2.79 3.88 -0.82
N CYS A 88 -2.09 4.26 0.24
CA CYS A 88 -1.79 5.66 0.54
C CYS A 88 -0.93 6.31 -0.56
N SER A 89 0.03 5.55 -1.11
CA SER A 89 0.87 5.97 -2.23
C SER A 89 0.03 6.28 -3.47
N TRP A 90 -0.83 5.34 -3.89
CA TRP A 90 -1.74 5.53 -5.04
C TRP A 90 -2.78 6.63 -4.81
N THR A 91 -3.22 6.83 -3.56
CA THR A 91 -4.10 7.95 -3.19
C THR A 91 -3.38 9.29 -3.33
N GLY A 92 -2.15 9.41 -2.84
CA GLY A 92 -1.31 10.61 -3.02
C GLY A 92 -1.03 10.91 -4.49
N PHE A 93 -0.76 9.87 -5.29
CA PHE A 93 -0.58 9.99 -6.74
C PHE A 93 -1.87 10.44 -7.45
N THR A 94 -3.02 9.93 -7.02
CA THR A 94 -4.33 10.34 -7.55
C THR A 94 -4.64 11.79 -7.21
N ILE A 95 -4.34 12.24 -5.97
CA ILE A 95 -4.45 13.65 -5.59
C ILE A 95 -3.51 14.50 -6.44
N MET A 96 -2.30 14.04 -6.71
CA MET A 96 -1.32 14.79 -7.51
C MET A 96 -1.74 14.93 -8.98
N THR A 97 -2.26 13.87 -9.59
CA THR A 97 -2.51 13.83 -11.05
C THR A 97 -3.94 14.18 -11.43
N GLN A 98 -4.92 13.98 -10.54
CA GLN A 98 -6.37 14.17 -10.76
C GLN A 98 -6.92 13.52 -12.03
N THR A 99 -6.29 12.44 -12.50
CA THR A 99 -6.78 11.72 -13.67
C THR A 99 -7.82 10.68 -13.26
N LEU A 100 -8.88 10.56 -14.06
CA LEU A 100 -9.89 9.52 -13.88
C LEU A 100 -9.26 8.12 -13.89
N THR A 101 -8.22 7.92 -14.70
CA THR A 101 -7.47 6.66 -14.76
C THR A 101 -6.72 6.34 -13.47
N ALA A 102 -6.11 7.32 -12.80
CA ALA A 102 -5.48 7.11 -11.50
C ALA A 102 -6.51 6.76 -10.41
N VAL A 103 -7.69 7.42 -10.42
CA VAL A 103 -8.80 7.10 -9.49
C VAL A 103 -9.27 5.66 -9.70
N VAL A 104 -9.58 5.28 -10.93
CA VAL A 104 -10.04 3.93 -11.28
C VAL A 104 -9.00 2.88 -10.91
N PHE A 105 -7.72 3.15 -11.21
CA PHE A 105 -6.64 2.25 -10.85
C PHE A 105 -6.51 2.07 -9.34
N THR A 106 -6.60 3.16 -8.57
CA THR A 106 -6.52 3.12 -7.11
C THR A 106 -7.68 2.32 -6.50
N LEU A 107 -8.91 2.50 -6.99
CA LEU A 107 -10.08 1.77 -6.50
C LEU A 107 -10.03 0.27 -6.82
N LEU A 108 -9.66 -0.08 -8.06
CA LEU A 108 -9.53 -1.48 -8.48
C LEU A 108 -8.38 -2.18 -7.75
N GLY A 109 -7.24 -1.49 -7.62
CA GLY A 109 -6.09 -1.97 -6.85
C GLY A 109 -6.44 -2.14 -5.38
N PHE A 110 -7.16 -1.19 -4.78
CA PHE A 110 -7.64 -1.26 -3.41
C PHE A 110 -8.49 -2.52 -3.17
N TYR A 111 -9.50 -2.74 -4.01
CA TYR A 111 -10.38 -3.91 -3.89
C TYR A 111 -9.58 -5.21 -3.93
N GLN A 112 -8.67 -5.34 -4.90
CA GLN A 112 -7.84 -6.53 -5.05
C GLN A 112 -6.90 -6.74 -3.85
N MET A 113 -6.25 -5.68 -3.36
CA MET A 113 -5.36 -5.76 -2.20
C MET A 113 -6.13 -6.05 -0.91
N ALA A 114 -7.35 -5.53 -0.76
CA ALA A 114 -8.21 -5.77 0.39
C ALA A 114 -8.58 -7.26 0.51
N GLU A 115 -9.03 -7.87 -0.59
CA GLU A 115 -9.33 -9.31 -0.63
C GLU A 115 -8.10 -10.15 -0.25
N TRP A 116 -6.93 -9.83 -0.82
CA TRP A 116 -5.68 -10.51 -0.50
C TRP A 116 -5.26 -10.34 0.97
N ALA A 117 -5.46 -9.15 1.54
CA ALA A 117 -5.13 -8.86 2.92
C ALA A 117 -6.04 -9.65 3.88
N ILE A 118 -7.35 -9.71 3.61
CA ILE A 118 -8.32 -10.49 4.40
C ILE A 118 -7.95 -11.97 4.38
N ASP A 119 -7.67 -12.52 3.20
CA ASP A 119 -7.26 -13.91 3.04
C ASP A 119 -5.96 -14.22 3.79
N ARG A 120 -4.98 -13.31 3.72
CA ARG A 120 -3.71 -13.46 4.43
C ARG A 120 -3.93 -13.39 5.95
N HIS A 121 -4.72 -12.44 6.44
CA HIS A 121 -5.07 -12.31 7.85
C HIS A 121 -5.79 -13.56 8.38
N ARG A 122 -6.76 -14.10 7.62
CA ARG A 122 -7.46 -15.34 7.96
C ARG A 122 -6.50 -16.54 8.03
N LYS A 123 -5.56 -16.64 7.10
CA LYS A 123 -4.51 -17.69 7.13
C LYS A 123 -3.62 -17.55 8.37
N TYR A 124 -3.17 -16.35 8.70
CA TYR A 124 -2.37 -16.12 9.91
C TYR A 124 -3.11 -16.52 11.19
N ARG A 125 -4.39 -16.17 11.33
CA ARG A 125 -5.21 -16.57 12.49
C ARG A 125 -5.42 -18.08 12.61
N LYS A 126 -5.44 -18.81 11.49
CA LYS A 126 -5.55 -20.28 11.48
C LYS A 126 -4.22 -20.96 11.77
N GLU A 127 -3.13 -20.40 11.24
CA GLU A 127 -1.77 -20.98 11.33
C GLU A 127 -1.13 -20.72 12.70
N PHE A 128 -1.36 -19.55 13.30
CA PHE A 128 -0.75 -19.13 14.56
C PHE A 128 -1.81 -18.95 15.65
N LYS A 129 -1.74 -19.78 16.70
CA LYS A 129 -2.63 -19.68 17.88
C LYS A 129 -2.40 -18.38 18.67
N ASP A 130 -1.16 -17.91 18.72
CA ASP A 130 -0.75 -16.70 19.45
C ASP A 130 -0.88 -15.41 18.62
N TYR A 131 -1.65 -15.44 17.52
CA TYR A 131 -1.81 -14.28 16.65
C TYR A 131 -2.60 -13.15 17.34
N PRO A 132 -2.11 -11.89 17.32
CA PRO A 132 -2.78 -10.79 18.01
C PRO A 132 -4.19 -10.53 17.47
N LYS A 133 -5.21 -10.65 18.33
CA LYS A 133 -6.63 -10.43 17.96
C LYS A 133 -6.96 -8.97 17.65
N SER A 134 -6.13 -8.03 18.11
CA SER A 134 -6.29 -6.59 17.85
C SER A 134 -5.90 -6.19 16.43
N ARG A 135 -5.05 -6.98 15.74
CA ARG A 135 -4.64 -6.69 14.36
C ARG A 135 -5.81 -6.82 13.40
N ARG A 136 -5.86 -5.91 12.43
CA ARG A 136 -6.80 -5.87 11.31
C ARG A 136 -6.15 -6.35 10.02
N ALA A 137 -6.92 -6.53 8.96
CA ALA A 137 -6.40 -7.07 7.71
C ALA A 137 -5.60 -6.03 6.92
N LEU A 138 -6.16 -4.82 6.73
CA LEU A 138 -5.65 -3.81 5.81
C LEU A 138 -5.61 -2.40 6.42
N ILE A 139 -6.77 -1.76 6.66
CA ILE A 139 -6.84 -0.39 7.18
C ILE A 139 -7.37 -0.44 8.62
N PRO A 140 -6.72 0.20 9.60
CA PRO A 140 -7.37 0.44 10.89
C PRO A 140 -8.64 1.26 10.61
N PHE A 141 -9.82 0.76 11.00
CA PHE A 141 -11.15 1.39 10.87
C PHE A 141 -12.00 1.11 9.62
N LEU A 142 -11.55 0.35 8.62
CA LEU A 142 -12.43 -0.05 7.49
C LEU A 142 -12.72 -1.56 7.40
N LEU A 143 -11.77 -2.44 7.78
CA LEU A 143 -11.92 -3.91 7.74
C LEU A 143 -11.09 -4.64 8.82
#